data_AF-A0AAN6PQ10-F1
#
_entry.id   AF-A0AAN6PQ10-F1
#
_cell.length_a   1.000
_cell.length_b   1.000
_cell.length_c   1.000
_cell.angle_alpha   90.00
_cell.angle_beta   90.00
_cell.angle_gamma   90.00
#
_symmetry.space_group_name_H-M   'P 1'
#
loop_
_entity.id
_entity.type
_entity.pdbx_description
1 polymer ?
#
loop_
_entity_poly.entity_id
_entity_poly.type
_entity_poly.pdbx_seq_one_letter_code
_entity_poly.pdbx_strand_id
1 'polypeptide(L)'
;SLAKRTGYDLCEADCTLNGVPYPDKHTLQLPQEGYRSEQCPTIVLRDRNNPDPSNILATSKVCLDIVGTNFWFNFTSFPGYTYKSVATSYRVKGNPLADPSTWTSPQLLRGLPGCTPNPSGEGFACKLPFDQVLGVSPDTAAKDQLMGMCPNGDREGLVFWFRFQARVYPTDDHPDNVYYADTDPHGTYSPFEMQYRCTTCVNESTCPPPGEEEPPTDPPPTGAICEAGTAFGYLPGWSVPLNTQSGQGCKRWGWYQPVTRGELQAGLSGPLIMGAGQNDVSKGKNVGTWTAEANSAGSVTVKYDMTPPYVLEDVHVDLGCLPIDKCAPGSYTYSEDGLGGDDKHTAAGIPFPSCGHGARAALIMHAAV
;
A
#
# COMPACT_ATOMS: atom_id res chain seq x y z
N SER A 1 -4.23 6.46 17.57
CA SER A 1 -5.11 5.87 16.55
C SER A 1 -4.23 5.47 15.39
N LEU A 2 -4.09 4.16 15.13
CA LEU A 2 -3.36 3.68 13.94
C LEU A 2 -4.27 3.94 12.75
N ALA A 3 -3.83 4.77 11.81
CA ALA A 3 -4.65 5.18 10.67
C ALA A 3 -5.02 3.95 9.81
N LYS A 4 -6.32 3.76 9.57
CA LYS A 4 -6.89 2.80 8.63
C LYS A 4 -6.39 3.14 7.21
N ARG A 5 -5.88 2.18 6.43
CA ARG A 5 -5.65 2.38 4.97
C ARG A 5 -5.90 1.12 4.16
N THR A 6 -6.86 1.26 3.27
CA THR A 6 -7.46 0.31 2.34
C THR A 6 -6.83 0.58 0.96
N GLY A 7 -6.43 -0.42 0.18
CA GLY A 7 -7.15 -0.69 -1.07
C GLY A 7 -7.74 -2.09 -1.18
N TYR A 8 -7.96 -2.73 -0.04
CA TYR A 8 -8.95 -3.81 0.09
C TYR A 8 -9.18 -4.07 1.57
N ASP A 9 -10.13 -3.38 2.18
CA ASP A 9 -10.55 -3.67 3.54
C ASP A 9 -11.79 -4.56 3.47
N LEU A 10 -11.60 -5.84 3.74
CA LEU A 10 -12.67 -6.83 3.89
C LEU A 10 -13.85 -6.25 4.68
N CYS A 11 -13.58 -5.44 5.71
CA CYS A 11 -14.59 -4.80 6.54
C CYS A 11 -15.50 -3.83 5.78
N GLU A 12 -14.97 -3.13 4.78
CA GLU A 12 -15.70 -2.11 4.01
C GLU A 12 -16.50 -2.75 2.87
N ALA A 13 -15.99 -3.84 2.31
CA ALA A 13 -16.68 -4.61 1.26
C ALA A 13 -17.76 -5.56 1.80
N ASP A 14 -17.66 -5.96 3.07
CA ASP A 14 -18.59 -6.91 3.69
C ASP A 14 -19.04 -6.42 5.08
N CYS A 15 -20.24 -5.85 5.10
CA CYS A 15 -20.91 -5.38 6.31
C CYS A 15 -21.10 -6.44 7.40
N THR A 16 -21.10 -7.72 7.05
CA THR A 16 -21.22 -8.81 8.03
C THR A 16 -19.97 -8.95 8.90
N LEU A 17 -18.87 -8.28 8.51
CA LEU A 17 -17.62 -8.26 9.22
C LEU A 17 -17.53 -7.12 10.25
N ASN A 18 -18.52 -6.24 10.38
CA ASN A 18 -18.50 -5.21 11.42
C ASN A 18 -18.30 -5.82 12.82
N GLY A 19 -17.34 -5.29 13.58
CA GLY A 19 -16.95 -5.83 14.89
C GLY A 19 -16.00 -7.03 14.85
N VAL A 20 -15.66 -7.56 13.67
CA VAL A 20 -14.73 -8.69 13.51
C VAL A 20 -13.28 -8.16 13.49
N PRO A 21 -12.36 -8.75 14.28
CA PRO A 21 -10.94 -8.39 14.20
C PRO A 21 -10.29 -8.98 12.93
N TYR A 22 -9.42 -8.21 12.28
CA TYR A 22 -8.72 -8.61 11.06
C TYR A 22 -7.23 -8.20 11.09
N PRO A 23 -6.33 -8.92 10.37
CA PRO A 23 -4.91 -8.58 10.33
C PRO A 23 -4.64 -7.17 9.77
N ASP A 24 -3.93 -6.34 10.53
CA ASP A 24 -3.53 -5.00 10.12
C ASP A 24 -2.19 -5.03 9.37
N LYS A 25 -2.26 -4.84 8.04
CA LYS A 25 -1.10 -4.84 7.15
C LYS A 25 -0.08 -3.75 7.47
N HIS A 26 -0.46 -2.64 8.10
CA HIS A 26 0.48 -1.55 8.42
C HIS A 26 1.44 -1.93 9.53
N THR A 27 1.06 -2.93 10.34
CA THR A 27 1.95 -3.44 11.37
C THR A 27 3.10 -4.29 10.82
N LEU A 28 3.05 -4.69 9.54
CA LEU A 28 4.18 -5.33 8.85
C LEU A 28 5.37 -4.38 8.66
N GLN A 29 5.14 -3.07 8.67
CA GLN A 29 6.17 -2.04 8.46
C GLN A 29 6.81 -1.54 9.77
N LEU A 30 6.27 -1.92 10.92
CA LEU A 30 6.68 -1.37 12.22
C LEU A 30 7.45 -2.43 13.00
N PRO A 31 8.63 -2.11 13.56
CA PRO A 31 9.26 -2.97 14.56
C PRO A 31 8.31 -3.09 15.75
N GLN A 32 7.61 -4.21 15.85
CA GLN A 32 6.89 -4.55 17.08
C GLN A 32 7.92 -4.94 18.15
N GLU A 33 7.64 -4.64 19.41
CA GLU A 33 8.59 -4.77 20.52
C GLU A 33 9.36 -6.11 20.49
N GLY A 34 10.66 -6.04 20.16
CA GLY A 34 11.55 -7.21 20.15
C GLY A 34 11.58 -8.06 18.88
N TYR A 35 10.90 -7.66 17.80
CA TYR A 35 10.78 -8.46 16.57
C TYR A 35 11.28 -7.76 15.30
N ARG A 36 11.78 -8.55 14.33
CA ARG A 36 12.19 -8.08 13.00
C ARG A 36 11.01 -8.03 12.03
N SER A 37 10.01 -7.21 12.31
CA SER A 37 8.92 -6.97 11.35
C SER A 37 9.37 -5.93 10.32
N GLU A 38 9.72 -6.41 9.13
CA GLU A 38 10.02 -5.61 7.94
C GLU A 38 9.05 -6.03 6.82
N GLN A 39 8.35 -5.09 6.19
CA GLN A 39 7.39 -5.46 5.14
C GLN A 39 8.07 -6.07 3.91
N CYS A 40 9.31 -5.65 3.63
CA CYS A 40 10.05 -6.07 2.45
C CYS A 40 11.44 -6.60 2.81
N PRO A 41 11.55 -7.74 3.52
CA PRO A 41 12.83 -8.35 3.86
C PRO A 41 13.70 -8.57 2.62
N THR A 42 14.99 -8.36 2.82
CA THR A 42 16.02 -8.61 1.80
C THR A 42 16.27 -10.11 1.65
N ILE A 43 16.35 -10.58 0.42
CA ILE A 43 16.85 -11.91 0.05
C ILE A 43 18.19 -11.76 -0.68
N VAL A 44 19.10 -12.69 -0.44
CA VAL A 44 20.46 -12.63 -1.00
C VAL A 44 20.69 -13.81 -1.94
N LEU A 45 21.28 -13.53 -3.10
CA LEU A 45 21.73 -14.53 -4.06
C LEU A 45 23.20 -14.85 -3.79
N ARG A 46 23.53 -16.15 -3.73
CA ARG A 46 24.88 -16.62 -3.44
C ARG A 46 25.35 -17.64 -4.47
N ASP A 47 26.66 -17.67 -4.67
CA ASP A 47 27.28 -18.80 -5.36
C ASP A 47 27.26 -20.01 -4.43
N ARG A 48 26.55 -21.07 -4.84
CA ARG A 48 26.48 -22.32 -4.08
C ARG A 48 27.85 -22.98 -3.90
N ASN A 49 28.78 -22.73 -4.80
CA ASN A 49 30.12 -23.31 -4.76
C ASN A 49 31.07 -22.53 -3.83
N ASN A 50 30.67 -21.36 -3.36
CA ASN A 50 31.45 -20.57 -2.42
C ASN A 50 30.74 -20.54 -1.05
N PRO A 51 31.31 -21.20 -0.02
CA PRO A 51 30.71 -21.24 1.31
C PRO A 51 30.84 -19.91 2.09
N ASP A 52 31.54 -18.90 1.55
CA ASP A 52 31.72 -17.62 2.23
C ASP A 52 30.39 -16.84 2.33
N PRO A 53 29.87 -16.56 3.55
CA PRO A 53 28.66 -15.77 3.76
C PRO A 53 28.82 -14.31 3.33
N SER A 54 30.01 -13.82 3.00
CA SER A 54 30.21 -12.50 2.40
C SER A 54 30.07 -12.50 0.87
N ASN A 55 30.08 -13.67 0.22
CA ASN A 55 29.95 -13.78 -1.24
C ASN A 55 28.50 -13.62 -1.71
N ILE A 56 28.03 -12.37 -1.70
CA ILE A 56 26.71 -11.97 -2.20
C ILE A 56 26.85 -11.58 -3.66
N LEU A 57 26.21 -12.34 -4.55
CA LEU A 57 26.21 -12.06 -6.00
C LEU A 57 25.23 -10.94 -6.37
N ALA A 58 24.07 -10.96 -5.73
CA ALA A 58 23.02 -9.96 -5.92
C ALA A 58 22.08 -9.95 -4.69
N THR A 59 21.34 -8.87 -4.53
CA THR A 59 20.28 -8.76 -3.52
C THR A 59 18.95 -8.45 -4.20
N SER A 60 17.88 -8.85 -3.54
CA SER A 60 16.50 -8.57 -3.95
C SER A 60 15.63 -8.48 -2.68
N LYS A 61 14.33 -8.28 -2.84
CA LYS A 61 13.35 -8.18 -1.76
C LYS A 61 12.14 -9.05 -2.02
N VAL A 62 11.53 -9.51 -0.93
CA VAL A 62 10.19 -10.12 -0.92
C VAL A 62 9.28 -9.22 -0.11
N CYS A 63 8.33 -8.54 -0.75
CA CYS A 63 7.38 -7.68 -0.07
C CYS A 63 6.12 -8.44 0.32
N LEU A 64 5.79 -8.40 1.60
CA LEU A 64 4.62 -9.01 2.20
C LEU A 64 3.44 -8.04 2.13
N ASP A 65 2.27 -8.58 1.80
CA ASP A 65 1.01 -7.85 1.84
C ASP A 65 -0.13 -8.76 2.31
N ILE A 66 -1.21 -8.15 2.77
CA ILE A 66 -2.44 -8.84 3.18
C ILE A 66 -3.57 -8.28 2.32
N VAL A 67 -4.18 -9.14 1.50
CA VAL A 67 -5.26 -8.76 0.59
C VAL A 67 -6.38 -9.78 0.71
N GLY A 68 -7.53 -9.32 1.19
CA GLY A 68 -8.63 -10.21 1.53
C GLY A 68 -8.20 -11.25 2.59
N THR A 69 -8.63 -12.50 2.41
CA THR A 69 -8.27 -13.61 3.30
C THR A 69 -6.94 -14.27 2.92
N ASN A 70 -5.96 -13.50 2.45
CA ASN A 70 -4.72 -14.04 1.91
C ASN A 70 -3.49 -13.20 2.26
N PHE A 71 -2.38 -13.87 2.53
CA PHE A 71 -1.06 -13.28 2.41
C PHE A 71 -0.57 -13.31 0.97
N TRP A 72 0.09 -12.24 0.56
CA TRP A 72 0.80 -12.13 -0.69
C TRP A 72 2.30 -11.91 -0.44
N PHE A 73 3.13 -12.61 -1.21
CA PHE A 73 4.58 -12.46 -1.19
C PHE A 73 5.06 -12.07 -2.58
N ASN A 74 5.50 -10.83 -2.73
CA ASN A 74 5.90 -10.25 -4.00
C ASN A 74 7.43 -10.22 -4.09
N PHE A 75 7.99 -11.11 -4.89
CA PHE A 75 9.42 -11.23 -5.16
C PHE A 75 9.83 -10.23 -6.24
N THR A 76 10.76 -9.34 -5.93
CA THR A 76 11.39 -8.46 -6.92
C THR A 76 12.51 -9.20 -7.68
N SER A 77 12.82 -8.83 -8.92
CA SER A 77 13.90 -9.47 -9.68
C SER A 77 15.28 -9.23 -9.04
N PHE A 78 16.19 -10.19 -9.23
CA PHE A 78 17.60 -9.99 -8.92
C PHE A 78 18.26 -9.28 -10.12
N PRO A 79 19.02 -8.18 -9.92
CA PRO A 79 19.70 -7.52 -11.03
C PRO A 79 20.63 -8.49 -11.78
N GLY A 80 20.43 -8.64 -13.10
CA GLY A 80 21.21 -9.55 -13.95
C GLY A 80 20.80 -11.03 -13.89
N TYR A 81 19.67 -11.35 -13.24
CA TYR A 81 19.17 -12.72 -13.14
C TYR A 81 17.67 -12.80 -13.41
N THR A 82 17.25 -13.92 -13.98
CA THR A 82 15.85 -14.24 -14.23
C THR A 82 15.39 -15.37 -13.31
N TYR A 83 14.19 -15.25 -12.75
CA TYR A 83 13.61 -16.31 -11.93
C TYR A 83 13.21 -17.53 -12.76
N LYS A 84 13.58 -18.71 -12.27
CA LYS A 84 13.07 -20.01 -12.72
C LYS A 84 11.89 -20.46 -11.88
N SER A 85 12.00 -20.29 -10.56
CA SER A 85 10.97 -20.62 -9.59
C SER A 85 11.23 -19.94 -8.26
N VAL A 86 10.18 -19.64 -7.52
CA VAL A 86 10.25 -19.19 -6.13
C VAL A 86 9.48 -20.15 -5.22
N ALA A 87 9.81 -20.13 -3.94
CA ALA A 87 9.10 -20.87 -2.92
C ALA A 87 9.08 -20.07 -1.61
N THR A 88 7.94 -20.14 -0.92
CA THR A 88 7.76 -19.59 0.42
C THR A 88 7.38 -20.73 1.35
N SER A 89 8.05 -20.83 2.50
CA SER A 89 7.67 -21.75 3.58
C SER A 89 7.30 -20.94 4.81
N TYR A 90 6.34 -21.43 5.60
CA TYR A 90 5.88 -20.75 6.80
C TYR A 90 5.62 -21.73 7.95
N ARG A 91 5.70 -21.22 9.18
CA ARG A 91 5.17 -21.84 10.40
C ARG A 91 4.54 -20.78 11.30
N VAL A 92 3.51 -21.16 12.04
CA VAL A 92 2.90 -20.31 13.09
C VAL A 92 3.60 -20.60 14.42
N LYS A 93 4.13 -19.55 15.07
CA LYS A 93 4.80 -19.63 16.37
C LYS A 93 3.79 -19.92 17.48
N GLY A 94 4.17 -20.77 18.44
CA GLY A 94 3.29 -21.22 19.53
C GLY A 94 2.43 -22.44 19.20
N ASN A 95 2.45 -22.93 17.95
CA ASN A 95 1.90 -24.24 17.62
C ASN A 95 2.81 -25.33 18.22
N PRO A 96 2.31 -26.23 19.10
CA PRO A 96 3.13 -27.27 19.76
C PRO A 96 3.72 -28.30 18.78
N LEU A 97 3.28 -28.32 17.52
CA LEU A 97 3.86 -29.13 16.44
C LEU A 97 5.01 -28.40 15.69
N ALA A 98 5.29 -27.14 16.02
CA ALA A 98 6.21 -26.27 15.30
C ALA A 98 7.45 -25.90 16.14
N ASP A 99 8.34 -26.87 16.35
CA ASP A 99 9.68 -26.60 16.90
C ASP A 99 10.60 -26.02 15.80
N PRO A 100 11.15 -24.79 15.94
CA PRO A 100 12.10 -24.19 14.99
C PRO A 100 13.37 -25.02 14.76
N SER A 101 13.80 -25.80 15.75
CA SER A 101 14.99 -26.66 15.63
C SER A 101 14.78 -27.86 14.70
N THR A 102 13.51 -28.18 14.38
CA THR A 102 13.12 -29.21 13.42
C THR A 102 12.97 -28.68 11.99
N TRP A 103 13.44 -27.46 11.72
CA TRP A 103 13.59 -26.94 10.37
C TRP A 103 14.57 -27.80 9.58
N THR A 104 14.10 -28.94 9.06
CA THR A 104 14.78 -29.60 7.96
C THR A 104 14.72 -28.66 6.77
N SER A 105 15.76 -28.64 5.93
CA SER A 105 15.65 -28.03 4.61
C SER A 105 14.31 -28.48 4.03
N PRO A 106 13.38 -27.56 3.69
CA PRO A 106 12.13 -27.97 3.11
C PRO A 106 12.48 -28.89 1.95
N GLN A 107 11.95 -30.12 1.96
CA GLN A 107 11.55 -30.72 0.71
C GLN A 107 10.79 -29.60 0.01
N LEU A 108 11.27 -29.15 -1.16
CA LEU A 108 10.58 -28.15 -1.97
C LEU A 108 9.10 -28.49 -1.88
N LEU A 109 8.35 -27.71 -1.11
CA LEU A 109 6.91 -27.87 -1.05
C LEU A 109 6.48 -27.39 -2.42
N ARG A 110 6.51 -28.32 -3.39
CA ARG A 110 5.81 -28.18 -4.65
C ARG A 110 4.38 -27.91 -4.24
N GLY A 111 3.96 -26.66 -4.38
CA GLY A 111 2.59 -26.26 -4.12
C GLY A 111 2.37 -25.62 -2.76
N LEU A 112 2.87 -24.40 -2.57
CA LEU A 112 1.85 -23.36 -2.40
C LEU A 112 1.20 -23.19 -3.77
N PRO A 113 -0.08 -23.57 -3.95
CA PRO A 113 -0.77 -23.27 -5.20
C PRO A 113 -0.82 -21.74 -5.33
N GLY A 114 -0.17 -21.19 -6.36
CA GLY A 114 -0.29 -19.76 -6.67
C GLY A 114 0.97 -18.92 -6.59
N CYS A 115 2.18 -19.50 -6.69
CA CYS A 115 3.33 -18.71 -7.14
C CYS A 115 3.30 -18.58 -8.67
N THR A 116 2.97 -17.40 -9.17
CA THR A 116 2.94 -17.09 -10.61
C THR A 116 3.95 -15.99 -10.94
N PRO A 117 4.50 -15.97 -12.16
CA PRO A 117 5.21 -14.78 -12.64
C PRO A 117 4.34 -13.54 -12.45
N ASN A 118 4.95 -12.44 -12.03
CA ASN A 118 4.21 -11.20 -11.86
C ASN A 118 3.71 -10.71 -13.25
N PRO A 119 2.43 -10.33 -13.41
CA PRO A 119 1.90 -9.80 -14.67
C PRO A 119 2.66 -8.58 -15.22
N SER A 120 3.30 -7.81 -14.34
CA SER A 120 4.16 -6.66 -14.72
C SER A 120 5.47 -7.08 -15.42
N GLY A 121 5.77 -8.38 -15.49
CA GLY A 121 6.98 -8.93 -16.11
C GLY A 121 8.20 -8.97 -15.17
N GLU A 122 8.12 -8.35 -13.99
CA GLU A 122 9.21 -8.33 -13.01
C GLU A 122 8.89 -9.23 -11.81
N GLY A 123 9.59 -10.37 -11.71
CA GLY A 123 9.57 -11.21 -10.52
C GLY A 123 8.42 -12.22 -10.45
N PHE A 124 8.02 -12.57 -9.22
CA PHE A 124 7.00 -13.58 -8.92
C PHE A 124 6.09 -13.10 -7.79
N ALA A 125 4.82 -13.50 -7.81
CA ALA A 125 3.88 -13.29 -6.71
C ALA A 125 3.40 -14.65 -6.20
N CYS A 126 3.49 -14.87 -4.89
CA CYS A 126 2.97 -16.08 -4.22
C CYS A 126 1.82 -15.73 -3.31
N LYS A 127 0.77 -16.55 -3.34
CA LYS A 127 -0.41 -16.43 -2.47
C LYS A 127 -0.40 -17.51 -1.38
N LEU A 128 -0.74 -17.13 -0.15
CA LEU A 128 -1.01 -18.04 0.96
C LEU A 128 -2.39 -17.71 1.57
N PRO A 129 -3.42 -18.53 1.30
CA PRO A 129 -4.75 -18.36 1.85
C PRO A 129 -4.83 -18.59 3.37
N PHE A 130 -5.70 -17.86 4.06
CA PHE A 130 -5.90 -18.00 5.50
C PHE A 130 -6.52 -19.35 5.89
N ASP A 131 -7.40 -19.90 5.07
CA ASP A 131 -7.94 -21.25 5.29
C ASP A 131 -6.82 -22.31 5.38
N GLN A 132 -5.81 -22.19 4.50
CA GLN A 132 -4.63 -23.06 4.53
C GLN A 132 -3.78 -22.84 5.78
N VAL A 133 -3.65 -21.60 6.25
CA VAL A 133 -2.95 -21.28 7.51
C VAL A 133 -3.64 -21.90 8.71
N LEU A 134 -4.97 -21.80 8.75
CA LEU A 134 -5.80 -22.25 9.87
C LEU A 134 -6.11 -23.74 9.81
N GLY A 135 -5.86 -24.41 8.69
CA GLY A 135 -6.19 -25.82 8.47
C GLY A 135 -7.70 -26.06 8.41
N VAL A 136 -8.45 -25.07 7.91
CA VAL A 136 -9.91 -25.13 7.75
C VAL A 136 -10.29 -25.30 6.27
N SER A 137 -11.58 -25.50 5.99
CA SER A 137 -12.05 -25.64 4.60
C SER A 137 -11.86 -24.33 3.82
N PRO A 138 -11.51 -24.37 2.52
CA PRO A 138 -11.51 -23.18 1.67
C PRO A 138 -12.87 -22.46 1.61
N ASP A 139 -13.98 -23.19 1.85
CA ASP A 139 -15.35 -22.65 1.88
C ASP A 139 -15.72 -22.02 3.23
N THR A 140 -14.82 -22.04 4.23
CA THR A 140 -15.06 -21.39 5.53
C THR A 140 -15.29 -19.90 5.33
N ALA A 141 -16.32 -19.35 5.97
CA ALA A 141 -16.68 -17.95 5.81
C ALA A 141 -15.51 -17.01 6.16
N ALA A 142 -15.37 -15.90 5.42
CA ALA A 142 -14.28 -14.94 5.62
C ALA A 142 -14.22 -14.45 7.08
N LYS A 143 -15.37 -14.22 7.71
CA LYS A 143 -15.50 -13.90 9.13
C LYS A 143 -14.75 -14.87 10.04
N ASP A 144 -14.96 -16.17 9.86
CA ASP A 144 -14.36 -17.20 10.70
C ASP A 144 -12.86 -17.32 10.45
N GLN A 145 -12.43 -17.14 9.19
CA GLN A 145 -11.01 -17.09 8.85
C GLN A 145 -10.33 -15.88 9.51
N LEU A 146 -10.95 -14.70 9.46
CA LEU A 146 -10.41 -13.49 10.10
C LEU A 146 -10.29 -13.64 11.62
N MET A 147 -11.33 -14.17 12.26
CA MET A 147 -11.28 -14.47 13.70
C MET A 147 -10.17 -15.48 14.05
N GLY A 148 -9.94 -16.48 13.21
CA GLY A 148 -8.85 -17.45 13.41
C GLY A 148 -7.46 -16.83 13.27
N MET A 149 -7.31 -15.85 12.36
CA MET A 149 -6.08 -15.08 12.21
C MET A 149 -5.88 -14.05 13.35
N CYS A 150 -6.97 -13.62 13.97
CA CYS A 150 -6.99 -12.64 15.05
C CYS A 150 -7.57 -13.20 16.35
N PRO A 151 -6.95 -14.24 16.95
CA PRO A 151 -7.52 -14.95 18.09
C PRO A 151 -7.62 -14.08 19.36
N ASN A 152 -6.87 -12.97 19.43
CA ASN A 152 -6.86 -12.06 20.58
C ASN A 152 -7.66 -10.77 20.34
N GLY A 153 -8.55 -10.72 19.36
CA GLY A 153 -9.34 -9.52 19.08
C GLY A 153 -8.51 -8.41 18.43
N ASP A 154 -8.68 -7.17 18.89
CA ASP A 154 -8.02 -5.95 18.38
C ASP A 154 -6.59 -5.74 18.88
N ARG A 155 -5.87 -6.84 19.11
CA ARG A 155 -4.54 -6.83 19.73
C ARG A 155 -3.52 -7.56 18.89
N GLU A 156 -2.85 -8.57 19.42
CA GLU A 156 -1.85 -9.35 18.71
C GLU A 156 -2.50 -10.43 17.84
N GLY A 157 -2.13 -10.44 16.55
CA GLY A 157 -2.45 -11.56 15.67
C GLY A 157 -1.52 -12.75 15.89
N LEU A 158 -1.54 -13.69 14.96
CA LEU A 158 -0.58 -14.79 14.93
C LEU A 158 0.85 -14.28 14.69
N VAL A 159 1.84 -15.03 15.15
CA VAL A 159 3.25 -14.79 14.83
C VAL A 159 3.72 -15.86 13.85
N PHE A 160 4.43 -15.44 12.81
CA PHE A 160 4.88 -16.31 11.73
C PHE A 160 6.39 -16.36 11.64
N TRP A 161 6.90 -17.52 11.30
CA TRP A 161 8.26 -17.71 10.78
C TRP A 161 8.18 -18.05 9.31
N PHE A 162 8.76 -17.20 8.47
CA PHE A 162 8.82 -17.38 7.03
C PHE A 162 10.24 -17.73 6.57
N ARG A 163 10.29 -18.44 5.44
CA ARG A 163 11.49 -18.62 4.63
C ARG A 163 11.15 -18.35 3.19
N PHE A 164 11.97 -17.53 2.53
CA PHE A 164 11.84 -17.25 1.12
C PHE A 164 13.01 -17.86 0.37
N GLN A 165 12.71 -18.57 -0.71
CA GLN A 165 13.70 -19.22 -1.54
C GLN A 165 13.44 -18.92 -3.00
N ALA A 166 14.52 -18.81 -3.77
CA ALA A 166 14.41 -18.69 -5.21
C ALA A 166 15.48 -19.46 -5.95
N ARG A 167 15.12 -19.89 -7.15
CA ARG A 167 16.01 -20.40 -8.18
C ARG A 167 16.05 -19.40 -9.31
N VAL A 168 17.25 -18.95 -9.64
CA VAL A 168 17.48 -17.98 -10.71
C VAL A 168 18.59 -18.44 -11.63
N TYR A 169 18.64 -17.90 -12.83
CA TYR A 169 19.74 -18.08 -13.78
C TYR A 169 20.21 -16.71 -14.29
N PRO A 170 21.51 -16.53 -14.62
CA PRO A 170 22.00 -15.27 -15.17
C PRO A 170 21.27 -14.95 -16.48
N THR A 171 20.97 -13.68 -16.72
CA THR A 171 20.25 -13.25 -17.93
C THR A 171 21.04 -13.53 -19.21
N ASP A 172 22.37 -13.55 -19.13
CA ASP A 172 23.29 -13.71 -20.27
C ASP A 172 23.84 -15.14 -20.44
N ASP A 173 23.41 -16.10 -19.61
CA ASP A 173 24.01 -17.44 -19.54
C ASP A 173 22.99 -18.57 -19.78
N HIS A 174 23.49 -19.77 -20.08
CA HIS A 174 22.66 -20.95 -20.34
C HIS A 174 21.79 -21.28 -19.10
N PRO A 175 20.49 -21.65 -19.27
CA PRO A 175 19.52 -21.87 -18.18
C PRO A 175 19.83 -23.04 -17.22
N ASP A 176 20.99 -23.67 -17.40
CA ASP A 176 21.50 -24.80 -16.61
C ASP A 176 22.26 -24.34 -15.36
N ASN A 177 22.75 -23.10 -15.33
CA ASN A 177 23.40 -22.51 -14.15
C ASN A 177 22.35 -21.93 -13.19
N VAL A 178 21.85 -22.77 -12.29
CA VAL A 178 20.83 -22.39 -11.29
C VAL A 178 21.47 -21.98 -9.97
N TYR A 179 21.27 -20.71 -9.62
CA TYR A 179 21.67 -20.14 -8.33
C TYR A 179 20.52 -20.15 -7.34
N TYR A 180 20.85 -20.17 -6.05
CA TYR A 180 19.89 -20.26 -4.95
C TYR A 180 19.96 -18.98 -4.12
N ALA A 181 18.81 -18.36 -3.88
CA ALA A 181 18.67 -17.26 -2.95
C ALA A 181 17.90 -17.66 -1.69
N ASP A 182 18.25 -17.06 -0.56
CA ASP A 182 17.60 -17.25 0.74
C ASP A 182 17.61 -15.94 1.56
N THR A 183 16.85 -15.88 2.65
CA THR A 183 16.73 -14.72 3.54
C THR A 183 17.89 -14.54 4.51
N ASP A 184 18.77 -15.54 4.69
CA ASP A 184 19.85 -15.48 5.68
C ASP A 184 21.22 -15.22 5.02
N PRO A 185 21.87 -14.07 5.31
CA PRO A 185 23.21 -13.81 4.83
C PRO A 185 24.31 -14.61 5.53
N HIS A 186 24.07 -15.25 6.67
CA HIS A 186 25.11 -15.93 7.46
C HIS A 186 25.05 -17.46 7.38
N GLY A 187 24.15 -18.03 6.58
CA GLY A 187 24.02 -19.49 6.42
C GLY A 187 23.47 -20.21 7.67
N THR A 188 23.06 -19.45 8.68
CA THR A 188 22.52 -19.92 9.96
C THR A 188 21.01 -20.10 9.94
N TYR A 189 20.41 -20.51 8.81
CA TYR A 189 18.98 -20.90 8.67
C TYR A 189 17.97 -20.09 9.52
N SER A 190 18.19 -18.79 9.74
CA SER A 190 17.33 -18.04 10.66
C SER A 190 16.06 -17.61 9.91
N PRO A 191 14.87 -18.04 10.37
CA PRO A 191 13.62 -17.65 9.72
C PRO A 191 13.38 -16.14 9.85
N PHE A 192 12.72 -15.57 8.84
CA PHE A 192 12.16 -14.24 8.95
C PHE A 192 10.95 -14.28 9.87
N GLU A 193 11.01 -13.61 11.02
CA GLU A 193 9.91 -13.56 11.98
C GLU A 193 9.01 -12.36 11.73
N MET A 194 7.74 -12.62 11.46
CA MET A 194 6.72 -11.61 11.22
C MET A 194 5.68 -11.64 12.33
N GLN A 195 5.36 -10.46 12.87
CA GLN A 195 4.22 -10.25 13.74
C GLN A 195 3.34 -9.17 13.14
N TYR A 196 2.03 -9.30 13.33
CA TYR A 196 1.07 -8.26 13.01
C TYR A 196 0.11 -8.07 14.18
N ARG A 197 -0.52 -6.90 14.22
CA ARG A 197 -1.67 -6.64 15.09
C ARG A 197 -2.94 -6.84 14.31
N CYS A 198 -4.02 -7.02 15.04
CA CYS A 198 -5.34 -7.04 14.48
C CYS A 198 -6.07 -5.77 14.84
N THR A 199 -6.91 -5.31 13.91
CA THR A 199 -7.77 -4.14 14.09
C THR A 199 -9.20 -4.61 13.93
N THR A 200 -10.13 -4.06 14.72
CA THR A 200 -11.55 -4.38 14.55
C THR A 200 -12.11 -3.66 13.33
N CYS A 201 -12.86 -4.38 12.51
CA CYS A 201 -13.70 -3.79 11.48
C CYS A 201 -14.68 -2.81 12.12
N VAL A 202 -14.61 -1.55 11.69
CA VAL A 202 -15.60 -0.52 12.07
C VAL A 202 -16.20 0.01 10.79
N ASN A 203 -17.51 -0.17 10.64
CA ASN A 203 -18.27 0.36 9.51
C ASN A 203 -19.00 1.61 10.00
N GLU A 204 -18.47 2.79 9.68
CA GLU A 204 -18.97 4.04 10.26
C GLU A 204 -20.20 4.64 9.55
N SER A 205 -20.64 4.20 8.35
CA SER A 205 -21.73 4.95 7.68
C SER A 205 -22.61 4.33 6.58
N THR A 206 -22.40 3.10 6.06
CA THR A 206 -23.16 2.68 4.85
C THR A 206 -23.83 1.31 4.88
N CYS A 207 -23.84 0.56 5.98
CA CYS A 207 -24.55 -0.71 5.99
C CYS A 207 -26.07 -0.47 6.11
N PRO A 208 -26.89 -0.77 5.08
CA PRO A 208 -28.34 -0.67 5.20
C PRO A 208 -28.82 -1.62 6.31
N PRO A 209 -29.83 -1.21 7.10
CA PRO A 209 -30.36 -2.06 8.17
C PRO A 209 -30.88 -3.39 7.58
N PRO A 210 -30.70 -4.51 8.30
CA PRO A 210 -31.13 -5.81 7.81
C PRO A 210 -32.66 -5.89 7.79
N GLY A 211 -33.25 -5.77 6.60
CA GLY A 211 -34.64 -6.11 6.34
C GLY A 211 -35.39 -5.17 5.41
N GLU A 212 -35.35 -5.45 4.10
CA GLU A 212 -36.52 -5.57 3.21
C GLU A 212 -36.00 -5.95 1.81
N GLU A 213 -36.18 -7.21 1.41
CA GLU A 213 -35.94 -7.69 0.05
C GLU A 213 -37.00 -7.07 -0.89
N GLU A 214 -36.58 -6.17 -1.78
CA GLU A 214 -37.32 -5.88 -3.02
C GLU A 214 -36.74 -6.69 -4.19
N PRO A 215 -37.58 -7.10 -5.16
CA PRO A 215 -37.20 -8.05 -6.21
C PRO A 215 -36.20 -7.45 -7.21
N PRO A 216 -35.35 -8.28 -7.84
CA PRO A 216 -34.19 -7.80 -8.58
C PRO A 216 -34.60 -7.20 -9.92
N THR A 217 -34.18 -5.96 -10.18
CA THR A 217 -33.92 -5.46 -11.53
C THR A 217 -32.43 -5.56 -11.79
N ASP A 218 -32.05 -6.34 -12.82
CA ASP A 218 -30.67 -6.58 -13.23
C ASP A 218 -29.84 -5.27 -13.30
N PRO A 219 -28.69 -5.17 -12.62
CA PRO A 219 -27.77 -4.07 -12.83
C PRO A 219 -27.07 -4.21 -14.20
N PRO A 220 -26.83 -3.11 -14.93
CA PRO A 220 -25.99 -3.10 -16.13
C PRO A 220 -24.59 -3.64 -15.82
N PRO A 221 -23.87 -4.20 -16.79
CA PRO A 221 -22.58 -4.83 -16.56
C PRO A 221 -21.60 -3.83 -15.94
N THR A 222 -21.20 -4.10 -14.69
CA THR A 222 -20.18 -3.35 -13.96
C THR A 222 -18.85 -3.53 -14.67
N GLY A 223 -18.37 -2.46 -15.33
CA GLY A 223 -17.00 -2.40 -15.81
C GLY A 223 -16.05 -2.53 -14.60
N ALA A 224 -14.96 -3.27 -14.75
CA ALA A 224 -13.94 -3.36 -13.72
C ALA A 224 -13.42 -1.95 -13.38
N ILE A 225 -13.58 -1.53 -12.12
CA ILE A 225 -12.95 -0.33 -11.56
C ILE A 225 -11.51 -0.72 -11.24
N CYS A 226 -10.55 0.02 -11.79
CA CYS A 226 -9.12 -0.19 -11.54
C CYS A 226 -8.60 0.97 -10.70
N GLU A 227 -7.87 0.71 -9.62
CA GLU A 227 -7.12 1.75 -8.91
C GLU A 227 -6.12 2.39 -9.88
N ALA A 228 -6.28 3.69 -10.16
CA ALA A 228 -5.51 4.38 -11.17
C ALA A 228 -4.28 5.09 -10.57
N GLY A 229 -4.40 5.58 -9.33
CA GLY A 229 -3.29 6.04 -8.49
C GLY A 229 -3.51 7.42 -7.86
N THR A 230 -2.44 8.07 -7.39
CA THR A 230 -2.54 9.43 -6.81
C THR A 230 -2.39 10.51 -7.88
N ALA A 231 -3.37 11.40 -7.99
CA ALA A 231 -3.33 12.59 -8.83
C ALA A 231 -3.02 13.84 -7.99
N PHE A 232 -2.17 14.73 -8.49
CA PHE A 232 -1.87 16.02 -7.84
C PHE A 232 -2.34 17.17 -8.71
N GLY A 233 -2.80 18.25 -8.06
CA GLY A 233 -3.07 19.49 -8.77
C GLY A 233 -1.77 20.12 -9.28
N TYR A 234 -1.75 20.39 -10.57
CA TYR A 234 -0.63 21.00 -11.27
C TYR A 234 -1.07 22.28 -11.96
N LEU A 235 -0.18 23.27 -11.99
CA LEU A 235 -0.34 24.55 -12.66
C LEU A 235 0.92 24.82 -13.49
N PRO A 236 0.86 24.71 -14.83
CA PRO A 236 2.02 24.85 -15.70
C PRO A 236 2.79 26.14 -15.46
N GLY A 237 4.11 26.04 -15.23
CA GLY A 237 4.98 27.19 -15.00
C GLY A 237 4.87 27.84 -13.61
N TRP A 238 4.01 27.32 -12.73
CA TRP A 238 3.81 27.85 -11.38
C TRP A 238 4.09 26.81 -10.29
N SER A 239 3.63 25.57 -10.50
CA SER A 239 3.82 24.48 -9.55
C SER A 239 5.27 24.21 -9.21
N VAL A 240 5.53 24.02 -7.91
CA VAL A 240 6.86 23.67 -7.41
C VAL A 240 6.86 22.22 -6.95
N PRO A 241 7.83 21.40 -7.37
CA PRO A 241 7.94 20.01 -6.92
C PRO A 241 8.12 19.90 -5.40
N LEU A 242 7.44 18.92 -4.80
CA LEU A 242 7.55 18.66 -3.36
C LEU A 242 8.96 18.20 -2.96
N ASN A 243 9.63 17.43 -3.83
CA ASN A 243 10.97 16.90 -3.61
C ASN A 243 12.12 17.91 -3.78
N THR A 244 11.84 19.17 -4.13
CA THR A 244 12.87 20.22 -4.28
C THR A 244 12.98 21.13 -3.04
N GLN A 245 12.17 20.90 -2.00
CA GLN A 245 12.28 21.66 -0.75
C GLN A 245 13.54 21.28 0.04
N SER A 246 14.33 22.27 0.46
CA SER A 246 15.50 22.06 1.32
C SER A 246 15.07 21.82 2.78
N GLY A 247 15.58 20.76 3.43
CA GLY A 247 15.31 20.44 4.85
C GLY A 247 14.69 19.05 5.06
N GLN A 248 13.92 18.85 6.14
CA GLN A 248 13.08 17.64 6.36
C GLN A 248 11.86 17.58 5.41
N GLY A 249 11.88 18.38 4.34
CA GLY A 249 10.77 18.55 3.41
C GLY A 249 10.32 17.26 2.73
N CYS A 250 9.21 17.37 2.01
CA CYS A 250 8.50 16.27 1.37
C CYS A 250 9.39 15.47 0.41
N LYS A 251 10.01 14.37 0.86
CA LYS A 251 10.80 13.46 0.01
C LYS A 251 9.91 12.57 -0.87
N ARG A 252 8.85 13.13 -1.46
CA ARG A 252 7.87 12.46 -2.34
C ARG A 252 7.64 13.25 -3.61
N TRP A 253 7.12 12.56 -4.62
CA TRP A 253 6.63 13.18 -5.84
C TRP A 253 5.30 13.91 -5.59
N GLY A 254 4.97 14.83 -6.49
CA GLY A 254 3.85 15.75 -6.40
C GLY A 254 4.30 17.21 -6.41
N TRP A 255 3.32 18.10 -6.37
CA TRP A 255 3.53 19.55 -6.43
C TRP A 255 2.74 20.28 -5.36
N TYR A 256 3.20 21.48 -5.05
CA TYR A 256 2.43 22.49 -4.34
C TYR A 256 2.39 23.78 -5.16
N GLN A 257 1.37 24.60 -4.87
CA GLN A 257 1.24 25.94 -5.44
C GLN A 257 1.67 26.96 -4.39
N PRO A 258 2.73 27.75 -4.61
CA PRO A 258 3.00 28.90 -3.76
C PRO A 258 1.92 29.96 -4.01
N VAL A 259 1.08 30.24 -3.02
CA VAL A 259 -0.09 31.13 -3.15
C VAL A 259 -0.13 32.21 -2.07
N THR A 260 -0.74 33.33 -2.42
CA THR A 260 -1.18 34.40 -1.54
C THR A 260 -2.70 34.38 -1.43
N ARG A 261 -3.26 35.02 -0.40
CA ARG A 261 -4.72 35.17 -0.27
C ARG A 261 -5.34 35.89 -1.48
N GLY A 262 -4.66 36.91 -2.00
CA GLY A 262 -5.13 37.67 -3.18
C GLY A 262 -5.19 36.81 -4.44
N GLU A 263 -4.22 35.92 -4.66
CA GLU A 263 -4.25 34.99 -5.80
C GLU A 263 -5.38 33.97 -5.68
N LEU A 264 -5.66 33.46 -4.47
CA LEU A 264 -6.83 32.60 -4.26
C LEU A 264 -8.16 33.36 -4.38
N GLN A 265 -8.21 34.65 -4.04
CA GLN A 265 -9.41 35.47 -4.28
C GLN A 265 -9.67 35.71 -5.79
N ALA A 266 -8.63 35.68 -6.61
CA ALA A 266 -8.76 35.74 -8.07
C ALA A 266 -9.19 34.39 -8.69
N GLY A 267 -9.08 33.30 -7.93
CA GLY A 267 -9.34 31.94 -8.38
C GLY A 267 -8.17 31.34 -9.14
N LEU A 268 -7.82 30.10 -8.78
CA LEU A 268 -6.80 29.29 -9.46
C LEU A 268 -7.45 28.03 -10.01
N SER A 269 -6.98 27.55 -11.16
CA SER A 269 -7.42 26.28 -11.73
C SER A 269 -6.32 25.61 -12.53
N GLY A 270 -6.35 24.29 -12.58
CA GLY A 270 -5.37 23.50 -13.33
C GLY A 270 -5.76 22.03 -13.46
N PRO A 271 -4.97 21.23 -14.19
CA PRO A 271 -5.19 19.79 -14.29
C PRO A 271 -4.83 19.04 -13.00
N LEU A 272 -5.48 17.90 -12.80
CA LEU A 272 -5.08 16.84 -11.88
C LEU A 272 -4.23 15.82 -12.65
N ILE A 273 -2.94 15.71 -12.27
CA ILE A 273 -1.96 14.88 -12.96
C ILE A 273 -1.64 13.64 -12.11
N MET A 274 -1.93 12.47 -12.65
CA MET A 274 -1.68 11.15 -12.06
C MET A 274 -0.49 10.46 -12.70
N GLY A 275 0.27 9.67 -11.95
CA GLY A 275 1.32 8.80 -12.52
C GLY A 275 2.57 9.52 -13.05
N ALA A 276 2.73 10.81 -12.76
CA ALA A 276 3.90 11.59 -13.17
C ALA A 276 5.12 11.32 -12.27
N GLY A 277 5.65 10.10 -12.36
CA GLY A 277 6.83 9.66 -11.63
C GLY A 277 8.01 10.62 -11.82
N GLN A 278 8.75 10.87 -10.74
CA GLN A 278 9.86 11.84 -10.69
C GLN A 278 9.46 13.29 -11.03
N ASN A 279 8.17 13.65 -10.88
CA ASN A 279 7.62 14.97 -11.22
C ASN A 279 7.72 15.32 -12.72
N ASP A 280 7.80 14.30 -13.56
CA ASP A 280 7.81 14.44 -15.01
C ASP A 280 6.38 14.43 -15.56
N VAL A 281 5.84 15.63 -15.79
CA VAL A 281 4.45 15.81 -16.27
C VAL A 281 4.21 15.16 -17.63
N SER A 282 5.25 14.96 -18.45
CA SER A 282 5.12 14.27 -19.74
C SER A 282 4.78 12.78 -19.60
N LYS A 283 5.08 12.20 -18.43
CA LYS A 283 4.72 10.82 -18.06
C LYS A 283 3.37 10.75 -17.32
N GLY A 284 2.83 11.90 -16.94
CA GLY A 284 1.58 12.00 -16.23
C GLY A 284 0.36 11.88 -17.13
N LYS A 285 -0.72 11.37 -16.56
CA LYS A 285 -2.04 11.38 -17.17
C LYS A 285 -2.87 12.49 -16.53
N ASN A 286 -3.48 13.34 -17.35
CA ASN A 286 -4.52 14.24 -16.88
C ASN A 286 -5.80 13.43 -16.63
N VAL A 287 -6.27 13.43 -15.39
CA VAL A 287 -7.45 12.66 -14.94
C VAL A 287 -8.62 13.56 -14.51
N GLY A 288 -8.44 14.87 -14.53
CA GLY A 288 -9.46 15.81 -14.10
C GLY A 288 -8.94 17.23 -13.97
N THR A 289 -9.72 18.10 -13.36
CA THR A 289 -9.35 19.48 -13.06
C THR A 289 -9.56 19.78 -11.60
N TRP A 290 -8.83 20.77 -11.10
CA TRP A 290 -9.05 21.35 -9.79
C TRP A 290 -9.25 22.85 -9.90
N THR A 291 -9.98 23.42 -8.94
CA THR A 291 -10.07 24.88 -8.73
C THR A 291 -9.84 25.20 -7.26
N ALA A 292 -9.28 26.36 -6.95
CA ALA A 292 -9.12 26.85 -5.58
C ALA A 292 -9.46 28.33 -5.49
N GLU A 293 -10.35 28.69 -4.57
CA GLU A 293 -10.86 30.05 -4.39
C GLU A 293 -10.92 30.42 -2.91
N ALA A 294 -10.54 31.65 -2.54
CA ALA A 294 -10.70 32.18 -1.19
C ALA A 294 -11.82 33.23 -1.14
N ASN A 295 -12.70 33.13 -0.15
CA ASN A 295 -13.68 34.19 0.10
C ASN A 295 -13.04 35.41 0.80
N SER A 296 -13.81 36.48 0.98
CA SER A 296 -13.35 37.72 1.63
C SER A 296 -12.93 37.52 3.10
N ALA A 297 -13.46 36.50 3.78
CA ALA A 297 -13.09 36.12 5.14
C ALA A 297 -11.81 35.27 5.21
N GLY A 298 -11.26 34.85 4.07
CA GLY A 298 -10.05 34.02 4.00
C GLY A 298 -10.29 32.52 4.18
N SER A 299 -11.53 32.05 4.03
CA SER A 299 -11.84 30.63 3.90
C SER A 299 -11.69 30.20 2.44
N VAL A 300 -10.90 29.15 2.23
CA VAL A 300 -10.55 28.58 0.94
C VAL A 300 -11.45 27.39 0.63
N THR A 301 -11.87 27.29 -0.62
CA THR A 301 -12.60 26.16 -1.19
C THR A 301 -11.77 25.58 -2.34
N VAL A 302 -11.56 24.27 -2.34
CA VAL A 302 -10.95 23.53 -3.44
C VAL A 302 -11.99 22.60 -4.04
N LYS A 303 -12.14 22.61 -5.37
CA LYS A 303 -13.04 21.69 -6.07
C LYS A 303 -12.25 20.77 -6.98
N TYR A 304 -12.72 19.54 -7.10
CA TYR A 304 -12.20 18.49 -7.98
C TYR A 304 -13.30 18.14 -8.99
N ASP A 305 -12.93 17.97 -10.26
CA ASP A 305 -13.85 17.59 -11.34
C ASP A 305 -13.13 16.59 -12.26
N MET A 306 -13.51 15.31 -12.16
CA MET A 306 -12.85 14.19 -12.82
C MET A 306 -13.28 14.07 -14.27
N THR A 307 -12.34 13.73 -15.14
CA THR A 307 -12.65 13.40 -16.53
C THR A 307 -13.04 11.93 -16.60
N PRO A 308 -14.22 11.55 -17.13
CA PRO A 308 -14.56 10.14 -17.30
C PRO A 308 -13.47 9.36 -18.07
N PRO A 309 -13.16 8.11 -17.67
CA PRO A 309 -13.86 7.28 -16.69
C PRO A 309 -13.30 7.41 -15.26
N TYR A 310 -12.48 8.42 -14.96
CA TYR A 310 -11.87 8.58 -13.63
C TYR A 310 -12.89 9.06 -12.61
N VAL A 311 -12.69 8.63 -11.37
CA VAL A 311 -13.52 8.98 -10.22
C VAL A 311 -12.63 9.26 -9.01
N LEU A 312 -13.17 9.91 -7.97
CA LEU A 312 -12.46 10.22 -6.74
C LEU A 312 -12.73 9.12 -5.71
N GLU A 313 -11.66 8.61 -5.12
CA GLU A 313 -11.74 7.77 -3.92
C GLU A 313 -11.50 8.61 -2.67
N ASP A 314 -10.47 9.47 -2.70
CA ASP A 314 -10.12 10.34 -1.58
C ASP A 314 -9.69 11.71 -2.09
N VAL A 315 -9.90 12.76 -1.29
CA VAL A 315 -9.32 14.09 -1.51
C VAL A 315 -8.54 14.59 -0.31
N HIS A 316 -7.46 15.29 -0.59
CA HIS A 316 -6.59 15.85 0.43
C HIS A 316 -6.13 17.24 0.01
N VAL A 317 -6.32 18.21 0.91
CA VAL A 317 -5.84 19.58 0.73
C VAL A 317 -4.99 19.98 1.94
N ASP A 318 -3.74 20.36 1.68
CA ASP A 318 -2.93 21.06 2.66
C ASP A 318 -2.78 22.52 2.30
N LEU A 319 -2.92 23.41 3.28
CA LEU A 319 -2.70 24.83 3.13
C LEU A 319 -1.90 25.36 4.32
N GLY A 320 -0.58 25.31 4.18
CA GLY A 320 0.37 25.70 5.23
C GLY A 320 1.28 26.85 4.80
N CYS A 321 2.03 27.44 5.73
CA CYS A 321 3.05 28.43 5.39
C CYS A 321 4.33 27.77 4.85
N LEU A 322 5.01 28.43 3.91
CA LEU A 322 6.35 28.02 3.51
C LEU A 322 7.41 28.40 4.56
N PRO A 323 8.48 27.58 4.75
CA PRO A 323 8.74 26.30 4.08
C PRO A 323 7.87 25.16 4.61
N ILE A 324 7.55 24.19 3.75
CA ILE A 324 6.75 23.01 4.14
C ILE A 324 7.59 22.11 5.04
N ASP A 325 7.16 21.94 6.29
CA ASP A 325 7.81 21.07 7.29
C ASP A 325 7.06 19.75 7.54
N LYS A 326 5.84 19.61 7.00
CA LYS A 326 4.96 18.45 7.19
C LYS A 326 4.42 17.94 5.86
N CYS A 327 4.63 16.66 5.61
CA CYS A 327 4.21 15.96 4.39
C CYS A 327 3.70 14.54 4.70
N ALA A 328 3.46 14.27 5.99
CA ALA A 328 3.03 12.98 6.48
C ALA A 328 1.52 12.83 6.26
N PRO A 329 1.06 11.70 5.72
CA PRO A 329 -0.37 11.40 5.62
C PRO A 329 -1.05 11.50 7.00
N GLY A 330 -2.14 12.27 7.10
CA GLY A 330 -2.85 12.54 8.37
C GLY A 330 -2.61 13.93 8.98
N SER A 331 -1.96 14.84 8.24
CA SER A 331 -1.71 16.23 8.67
C SER A 331 -2.25 17.29 7.71
N TYR A 332 -3.12 16.89 6.77
CA TYR A 332 -3.74 17.81 5.82
C TYR A 332 -4.69 18.76 6.54
N THR A 333 -4.84 19.97 5.98
CA THR A 333 -5.81 20.94 6.49
C THR A 333 -7.25 20.46 6.22
N TYR A 334 -7.43 19.71 5.14
CA TYR A 334 -8.66 19.01 4.78
C TYR A 334 -8.33 17.59 4.29
N SER A 335 -9.11 16.63 4.72
CA SER A 335 -9.10 15.26 4.21
C SER A 335 -10.53 14.73 4.22
N GLU A 336 -10.92 14.11 3.12
CA GLU A 336 -12.15 13.35 3.03
C GLU A 336 -11.86 12.11 2.21
N ASP A 337 -12.05 10.97 2.86
CA ASP A 337 -11.71 9.65 2.35
C ASP A 337 -13.01 8.89 2.08
N GLY A 338 -12.98 7.93 1.16
CA GLY A 338 -14.13 7.07 0.88
C GLY A 338 -15.27 7.78 0.13
N LEU A 339 -14.93 8.64 -0.82
CA LEU A 339 -15.88 9.26 -1.75
C LEU A 339 -16.56 8.24 -2.68
N GLY A 340 -16.08 6.99 -2.72
CA GLY A 340 -16.78 5.87 -3.34
C GLY A 340 -17.00 6.02 -4.85
N GLY A 341 -16.12 6.78 -5.52
CA GLY A 341 -16.18 6.99 -6.95
C GLY A 341 -16.93 8.25 -7.39
N ASP A 342 -16.91 9.32 -6.60
CA ASP A 342 -17.49 10.61 -7.00
C ASP A 342 -16.74 11.22 -8.20
N ASP A 343 -17.46 11.73 -9.19
CA ASP A 343 -16.86 12.45 -10.32
C ASP A 343 -16.50 13.90 -9.97
N LYS A 344 -17.05 14.44 -8.87
CA LYS A 344 -16.79 15.80 -8.39
C LYS A 344 -16.76 15.86 -6.88
N HIS A 345 -15.89 16.71 -6.34
CA HIS A 345 -15.85 16.96 -4.90
C HIS A 345 -15.56 18.42 -4.55
N THR A 346 -16.03 18.87 -3.39
CA THR A 346 -15.77 20.23 -2.88
C THR A 346 -15.24 20.20 -1.45
N ALA A 347 -13.95 20.48 -1.29
CA ALA A 347 -13.31 20.71 0.00
C ALA A 347 -13.45 22.19 0.41
N ALA A 348 -14.37 22.49 1.31
CA ALA A 348 -14.67 23.84 1.77
C ALA A 348 -14.18 24.11 3.20
N GLY A 349 -14.17 25.38 3.61
CA GLY A 349 -13.91 25.75 5.01
C GLY A 349 -12.43 25.81 5.41
N ILE A 350 -11.51 25.70 4.45
CA ILE A 350 -10.06 25.61 4.72
C ILE A 350 -9.53 27.01 5.10
N PRO A 351 -9.04 27.24 6.33
CA PRO A 351 -8.59 28.56 6.74
C PRO A 351 -7.27 28.94 6.06
N PHE A 352 -7.19 30.12 5.45
CA PHE A 352 -5.93 30.63 4.92
C PHE A 352 -4.98 31.01 6.07
N PRO A 353 -3.75 30.46 6.12
CA PRO A 353 -2.85 30.63 7.26
C PRO A 353 -2.28 32.05 7.33
N SER A 354 -1.96 32.49 8.55
CA SER A 354 -1.28 33.77 8.78
C SER A 354 0.24 33.57 8.70
N CYS A 355 0.79 33.67 7.50
CA CYS A 355 2.23 33.51 7.28
C CYS A 355 3.01 34.78 7.64
N GLY A 356 4.14 34.61 8.35
CA GLY A 356 4.98 35.73 8.79
C GLY A 356 5.58 36.51 7.61
N HIS A 357 5.70 37.83 7.77
CA HIS A 357 6.49 38.75 6.91
C HIS A 357 6.36 38.57 5.38
N GLY A 358 5.14 38.34 4.88
CA GLY A 358 4.90 38.24 3.43
C GLY A 358 5.30 36.90 2.81
N ALA A 359 5.57 35.88 3.63
CA ALA A 359 5.76 34.51 3.14
C ALA A 359 4.48 33.99 2.46
N ARG A 360 4.66 33.28 1.33
CA ARG A 360 3.56 32.61 0.61
C ARG A 360 3.14 31.35 1.36
N ALA A 361 1.88 30.96 1.21
CA ALA A 361 1.40 29.66 1.63
C ALA A 361 1.71 28.61 0.55
N ALA A 362 1.90 27.36 0.95
CA ALA A 362 1.89 26.20 0.08
C ALA A 362 0.48 25.61 0.08
N LEU A 363 -0.15 25.60 -1.10
CA LEU A 363 -1.39 24.85 -1.32
C LEU A 363 -1.04 23.53 -2.02
N ILE A 364 -1.28 22.41 -1.35
CA ILE A 364 -1.15 21.06 -1.89
C ILE A 364 -2.56 20.52 -2.07
N MET A 365 -2.88 20.00 -3.24
CA MET A 365 -4.12 19.28 -3.50
C MET A 365 -3.76 17.98 -4.21
N HIS A 366 -4.22 16.87 -3.65
CA HIS A 366 -4.12 15.58 -4.32
C HIS A 366 -5.37 14.76 -4.06
N ALA A 367 -5.57 13.76 -4.91
CA ALA A 367 -6.68 12.82 -4.85
C ALA A 367 -6.20 11.40 -5.12
N ALA A 368 -6.86 10.43 -4.50
CA ALA A 368 -6.82 9.04 -4.97
C ALA A 368 -7.88 8.88 -6.07
N VAL A 369 -7.49 8.24 -7.17
CA VAL A 369 -8.24 8.15 -8.44
C VAL A 369 -8.30 6.72 -8.95
#